data_AF-X0S6U8-F1
#
_entry.id   AF-X0S6U8-F1
#
_cell.length_a   1.000
_cell.length_b   1.000
_cell.length_c   1.000
_cell.angle_alpha   90.00
_cell.angle_beta   90.00
_cell.angle_gamma   90.00
#
_symmetry.space_group_name_H-M   'P 1'
#
loop_
_entity.id
_entity.type
_entity.pdbx_description
1 polymer ?
#
loop_
_entity_poly.entity_id
_entity_poly.type
_entity_poly.pdbx_seq_one_letter_code
_entity_poly.pdbx_strand_id
1 'polypeptide(L)'
;DVLLRYLHLMPQGFSFSTTSTFAMLKGGHQIKWIPIQTARRIGTSTVKQLKHGPETMMLMLRLTVLFDPLRVFLPVSGILMLLAIIVTAVNFIQDFLNEIYRLAVPATALFLGISAVIIFMLGLLTDQVSAIRREQHKRL
;
A
#
# COMPACT_ATOMS: atom_id res chain seq x y z
N ASP A 1 -7.54 26.94 -7.87
CA ASP A 1 -6.34 27.30 -7.11
C ASP A 1 -5.75 26.17 -6.27
N VAL A 2 -6.50 25.54 -5.35
CA VAL A 2 -5.96 24.47 -4.48
C VAL A 2 -5.35 23.30 -5.27
N LEU A 3 -6.02 22.85 -6.34
CA LEU A 3 -5.57 21.71 -7.14
C LEU A 3 -4.23 21.95 -7.87
N LEU A 4 -3.87 23.21 -8.15
CA LEU A 4 -2.65 23.58 -8.89
C LEU A 4 -1.39 23.11 -8.15
N ARG A 5 -1.41 23.06 -6.82
CA ARG A 5 -0.31 22.56 -5.99
C ARG A 5 -0.05 21.06 -6.18
N TYR A 6 -1.06 20.29 -6.60
CA TYR A 6 -0.99 18.85 -6.74
C TYR A 6 -0.89 18.37 -8.20
N LEU A 7 -0.87 19.30 -9.17
CA LEU A 7 -0.91 18.97 -10.59
C LEU A 7 0.26 18.10 -11.04
N HIS A 8 1.44 18.27 -10.43
CA HIS A 8 2.63 17.45 -10.67
C HIS A 8 2.50 15.99 -10.19
N LEU A 9 1.51 15.68 -9.34
CA LEU A 9 1.18 14.31 -8.93
C LEU A 9 0.21 13.63 -9.88
N MET A 10 -0.43 14.40 -10.78
CA MET A 10 -1.49 13.89 -11.63
C MET A 10 -0.90 13.09 -12.80
N PRO A 11 -1.43 11.90 -13.10
CA PRO A 11 -1.05 11.18 -14.30
C PRO A 11 -1.56 11.92 -15.55
N GLN A 12 -0.83 11.82 -16.67
CA GLN A 12 -1.22 12.41 -17.97
C GLN A 12 -2.40 11.69 -18.67
N GLY A 13 -3.22 10.93 -17.95
CA GLY A 13 -4.24 10.07 -18.54
C GLY A 13 -5.39 9.75 -17.60
N PHE A 14 -5.89 8.51 -17.68
CA PHE A 14 -6.95 8.00 -16.82
C PHE A 14 -6.52 8.09 -15.34
N SER A 15 -7.46 8.42 -14.44
CA SER A 15 -7.26 8.57 -12.97
C SER A 15 -6.90 9.97 -12.45
N PHE A 16 -7.07 11.04 -13.23
CA PHE A 16 -7.01 12.41 -12.71
C PHE A 16 -8.01 12.63 -11.56
N SER A 17 -9.25 12.18 -11.71
CA SER A 17 -10.30 12.30 -10.67
C SER A 17 -9.95 11.54 -9.38
N THR A 18 -9.39 10.34 -9.49
CA THR A 18 -8.93 9.56 -8.34
C THR A 18 -7.77 10.25 -7.63
N THR A 19 -6.79 10.74 -8.39
CA THR A 19 -5.59 11.39 -7.84
C THR A 19 -5.92 12.72 -7.18
N SER A 20 -6.77 13.53 -7.80
CA SER A 20 -7.29 14.78 -7.21
C SER A 20 -8.09 14.50 -5.95
N THR A 21 -8.99 13.51 -5.96
CA THR A 21 -9.76 13.11 -4.76
C THR A 21 -8.82 12.71 -3.63
N PHE A 22 -7.82 11.86 -3.91
CA PHE A 22 -6.85 11.43 -2.91
C PHE A 22 -6.03 12.59 -2.35
N ALA A 23 -5.56 13.49 -3.23
CA ALA A 23 -4.82 14.69 -2.84
C ALA A 23 -5.67 15.64 -1.97
N MET A 24 -6.97 15.79 -2.26
CA MET A 24 -7.86 16.60 -1.43
C MET A 24 -8.10 15.95 -0.06
N LEU A 25 -8.37 14.63 -0.03
CA LEU A 25 -8.63 13.88 1.20
C LEU A 25 -7.42 13.85 2.15
N LYS A 26 -6.23 13.65 1.59
CA LYS A 26 -4.98 13.56 2.38
C LYS A 26 -4.27 14.90 2.55
N GLY A 27 -4.66 15.93 1.80
CA GLY A 27 -4.09 17.27 1.86
C GLY A 27 -4.59 18.14 3.01
N GLY A 28 -5.52 17.65 3.84
CA GLY A 28 -6.08 18.41 4.97
C GLY A 28 -7.09 19.49 4.55
N HIS A 29 -7.68 19.36 3.36
CA HIS A 29 -8.67 20.30 2.85
C HIS A 29 -10.07 20.00 3.40
N GLN A 30 -10.88 21.04 3.56
CA GLN A 30 -12.30 20.86 3.88
C GLN A 30 -13.03 20.32 2.65
N ILE A 31 -13.76 19.21 2.82
CA ILE A 31 -14.47 18.54 1.74
C ILE A 31 -15.96 18.50 2.10
N LYS A 32 -16.79 18.88 1.13
CA LYS A 32 -18.25 18.77 1.22
C LYS A 32 -18.73 17.78 0.17
N TRP A 33 -19.49 16.78 0.62
CA TRP A 33 -20.18 15.85 -0.26
C TRP A 33 -21.54 16.44 -0.63
N ILE A 34 -21.82 16.53 -1.93
CA ILE A 34 -23.08 17.06 -2.45
C ILE A 34 -23.78 15.92 -3.21
N PRO A 35 -25.03 15.57 -2.88
CA PRO A 35 -25.75 14.54 -3.60
C PRO A 35 -25.98 14.97 -5.05
N ILE A 36 -25.68 14.06 -5.99
CA ILE A 36 -25.91 14.27 -7.41
C ILE A 36 -26.87 13.20 -7.94
N GLN A 37 -27.72 13.59 -8.89
CA GLN A 37 -28.57 12.66 -9.63
C GLN A 37 -27.94 12.47 -11.01
N THR A 38 -27.59 11.23 -11.33
CA THR A 38 -26.96 10.87 -12.61
C THR A 38 -27.96 10.17 -13.53
N ALA A 39 -27.98 10.53 -14.80
CA ALA A 39 -28.77 9.82 -15.80
C ALA A 39 -28.23 8.39 -16.04
N ARG A 40 -29.10 7.49 -16.50
CA ARG A 40 -28.68 6.13 -16.90
C ARG A 40 -27.70 6.24 -18.07
N ARG A 41 -26.58 5.52 -17.97
CA ARG A 41 -25.59 5.42 -19.06
C ARG A 41 -26.26 4.86 -20.32
N ILE A 42 -25.95 5.48 -21.46
CA ILE A 42 -26.25 4.94 -22.80
C ILE A 42 -24.94 4.37 -23.37
N GLY A 43 -24.98 3.14 -23.90
CA GLY A 43 -23.81 2.45 -24.48
C GLY A 43 -22.96 1.64 -23.49
N THR A 44 -21.80 1.16 -23.95
CA THR A 44 -20.92 0.24 -23.19
C THR A 44 -19.76 0.98 -22.51
N SER A 45 -19.15 0.33 -21.51
CA SER A 45 -17.97 0.87 -20.83
C SER A 45 -16.71 0.77 -21.69
N THR A 46 -16.08 1.92 -21.94
CA THR A 46 -14.72 1.98 -22.50
C THR A 46 -13.68 1.48 -21.49
N VAL A 47 -14.01 1.47 -20.19
CA VAL A 47 -13.11 1.00 -19.12
C VAL A 47 -13.10 -0.53 -19.10
N LYS A 48 -11.99 -1.10 -19.58
CA LYS A 48 -11.67 -2.53 -19.51
C LYS A 48 -10.87 -2.83 -18.24
N GLN A 49 -11.49 -3.50 -17.26
CA GLN A 49 -10.91 -3.75 -15.93
C GLN A 49 -9.58 -4.53 -15.99
N LEU A 50 -9.49 -5.57 -16.81
CA LEU A 50 -8.26 -6.37 -16.93
C LEU A 50 -7.12 -5.61 -17.62
N LYS A 51 -7.44 -4.65 -18.50
CA LYS A 51 -6.44 -3.87 -19.24
C LYS A 51 -5.97 -2.65 -18.44
N HIS A 52 -6.90 -1.92 -17.82
CA HIS A 52 -6.61 -0.66 -17.11
C HIS A 52 -6.49 -0.82 -15.59
N GLY A 53 -6.92 -1.96 -15.04
CA GLY A 53 -6.85 -2.27 -13.61
C GLY A 53 -5.43 -2.23 -13.06
N PRO A 54 -4.43 -2.88 -13.68
CA PRO A 54 -3.05 -2.87 -13.19
C PRO A 54 -2.44 -1.45 -13.13
N GLU A 55 -2.67 -0.63 -14.15
CA GLU A 55 -2.23 0.78 -14.16
C GLU A 55 -2.89 1.58 -13.03
N THR A 56 -4.19 1.37 -12.82
CA THR A 56 -4.96 2.01 -11.75
C THR A 56 -4.49 1.55 -10.36
N MET A 57 -4.24 0.26 -10.17
CA MET A 57 -3.68 -0.29 -8.92
C MET A 57 -2.28 0.27 -8.64
N MET A 58 -1.41 0.31 -9.64
CA MET A 58 -0.07 0.87 -9.49
C MET A 58 -0.13 2.36 -9.12
N LEU A 59 -1.07 3.12 -9.69
CA LEU A 59 -1.29 4.50 -9.30
C LEU A 59 -1.78 4.62 -7.86
N MET A 60 -2.78 3.84 -7.45
CA MET A 60 -3.28 3.83 -6.07
C MET A 60 -2.17 3.47 -5.07
N LEU A 61 -1.33 2.49 -5.42
CA LEU A 61 -0.16 2.10 -4.64
C LEU A 61 0.82 3.27 -4.52
N ARG A 62 1.20 3.92 -5.63
CA ARG A 62 2.09 5.09 -5.62
C ARG A 62 1.57 6.23 -4.77
N LEU A 63 0.28 6.55 -4.87
CA LEU A 63 -0.34 7.60 -4.06
C LEU A 63 -0.37 7.22 -2.59
N THR A 64 -0.70 5.97 -2.26
CA THR A 64 -0.69 5.51 -0.87
C THR A 64 0.73 5.58 -0.30
N VAL A 65 1.74 5.11 -1.03
CA VAL A 65 3.14 5.21 -0.61
C VAL A 65 3.63 6.65 -0.48
N LEU A 66 3.14 7.58 -1.32
CA LEU A 66 3.51 8.99 -1.21
C LEU A 66 2.98 9.64 0.08
N PHE A 67 1.75 9.32 0.47
CA PHE A 67 1.09 10.00 1.59
C PHE A 67 1.17 9.23 2.91
N ASP A 68 1.20 7.91 2.88
CA ASP A 68 1.10 7.03 4.05
C ASP A 68 1.71 5.63 3.75
N PRO A 69 3.05 5.52 3.59
CA PRO A 69 3.70 4.28 3.20
C PRO A 69 3.46 3.13 4.17
N LEU A 70 3.38 3.40 5.48
CA LEU A 70 3.23 2.35 6.47
C LEU A 70 1.94 1.55 6.30
N ARG A 71 0.88 2.13 5.72
CA ARG A 71 -0.33 1.38 5.34
C ARG A 71 -0.08 0.25 4.35
N VAL A 72 1.01 0.31 3.58
CA VAL A 72 1.39 -0.71 2.60
C VAL A 72 2.44 -1.65 3.21
N PHE A 73 3.52 -1.11 3.75
CA PHE A 73 4.65 -1.92 4.20
C PHE A 73 4.38 -2.68 5.50
N LEU A 74 3.65 -2.08 6.44
CA LEU A 74 3.33 -2.71 7.73
C LEU A 74 2.52 -4.01 7.57
N PRO A 75 1.37 -4.04 6.87
CA PRO A 75 0.63 -5.30 6.71
C PRO A 75 1.44 -6.36 5.96
N VAL A 76 2.23 -5.98 4.95
CA VAL A 76 3.07 -6.95 4.21
C VAL A 76 4.13 -7.57 5.13
N SER A 77 4.87 -6.75 5.89
CA SER A 77 5.85 -7.25 6.86
C SER A 77 5.19 -8.08 7.97
N GLY A 78 4.02 -7.67 8.45
CA GLY A 78 3.26 -8.38 9.48
C GLY A 78 2.79 -9.75 9.02
N ILE A 79 2.27 -9.85 7.78
CA ILE A 79 1.88 -11.14 7.17
C ILE A 79 3.10 -12.06 7.06
N LEU A 80 4.24 -11.57 6.58
CA LEU A 80 5.45 -12.38 6.47
C LEU A 80 5.97 -12.86 7.83
N MET A 81 5.96 -11.98 8.84
CA MET A 81 6.36 -12.33 10.20
C MET A 81 5.41 -13.38 10.80
N LEU A 82 4.10 -13.21 10.60
CA LEU A 82 3.09 -14.16 11.05
C LEU A 82 3.27 -15.53 10.38
N LEU A 83 3.56 -15.56 9.08
CA LEU A 83 3.87 -16.80 8.38
C LEU A 83 5.16 -17.46 8.90
N ALA A 84 6.21 -16.69 9.21
CA ALA A 84 7.43 -17.22 9.81
C ALA A 84 7.16 -17.91 11.16
N ILE A 85 6.34 -17.29 12.01
CA ILE A 85 5.92 -17.85 13.31
C ILE A 85 5.10 -19.12 13.11
N ILE A 86 4.12 -19.11 12.20
CA ILE A 86 3.28 -20.28 11.92
C ILE A 86 4.13 -21.46 11.43
N VAL A 87 5.04 -21.23 10.47
CA VAL A 87 5.91 -22.29 9.93
C VAL A 87 6.81 -22.86 11.02
N THR A 88 7.37 -22.02 11.88
CA THR A 88 8.19 -22.47 13.03
C THR A 88 7.36 -23.30 14.00
N ALA A 89 6.15 -22.84 14.35
CA ALA A 89 5.26 -23.55 15.26
C ALA A 89 4.84 -24.91 14.71
N VAL A 90 4.47 -24.98 13.43
CA VAL A 90 4.10 -26.24 12.76
C VAL A 90 5.28 -27.22 12.77
N ASN A 91 6.49 -26.75 12.47
CA ASN A 91 7.68 -27.61 12.49
C ASN A 91 8.00 -28.14 13.89
N PHE A 92 7.90 -27.31 14.92
CA PHE A 92 8.10 -27.75 16.31
C PHE A 92 7.04 -28.76 16.76
N ILE A 93 5.78 -28.58 16.36
CA ILE A 93 4.71 -29.56 16.65
C ILE A 93 5.02 -30.89 15.96
N GLN A 94 5.48 -30.86 14.71
CA GLN A 94 5.86 -32.07 13.97
C GLN A 94 7.06 -32.78 14.61
N ASP A 95 8.10 -32.04 15.00
CA ASP A 95 9.30 -32.64 15.61
C ASP A 95 9.01 -33.21 17.00
N PHE A 96 8.07 -32.62 17.73
CA PHE A 96 7.55 -33.17 19.00
C PHE A 96 6.75 -34.46 18.77
N LEU A 97 5.84 -34.50 17.78
CA LEU A 97 5.03 -35.69 17.47
C LEU A 97 5.87 -36.86 16.94
N ASN A 98 6.98 -36.58 16.27
CA ASN A 98 7.86 -37.61 15.69
C ASN A 98 8.97 -38.06 16.66
N GLU A 99 9.00 -37.57 17.90
CA GLU A 99 10.07 -37.85 18.89
C GLU A 99 11.49 -37.52 18.40
N ILE A 100 11.61 -36.65 17.39
CA ILE A 100 12.89 -36.21 16.82
C ILE A 100 13.53 -35.13 17.72
N TYR A 101 12.72 -34.38 18.48
CA TYR A 101 13.12 -33.31 19.40
C TYR A 101 14.15 -32.32 18.83
N ARG A 102 14.09 -32.06 17.51
CA ARG A 102 14.87 -31.01 16.87
C ARG A 102 14.19 -29.66 17.14
N LEU A 103 14.72 -28.85 18.04
CA LEU A 103 14.28 -27.45 18.21
C LEU A 103 14.92 -26.54 17.15
N ALA A 104 14.94 -26.97 15.89
CA ALA A 104 15.61 -26.23 14.81
C ALA A 104 14.60 -25.33 14.07
N VAL A 105 14.93 -24.05 13.91
CA VAL A 105 14.11 -23.15 13.09
C VAL A 105 14.34 -23.52 11.61
N PRO A 106 13.28 -23.84 10.84
CA PRO A 106 13.44 -24.19 9.44
C PRO A 106 13.92 -22.98 8.64
N ALA A 107 14.76 -23.22 7.63
CA ALA A 107 15.32 -22.15 6.79
C ALA A 107 14.23 -21.27 6.15
N THR A 108 13.08 -21.85 5.81
CA THR A 108 11.92 -21.13 5.28
C THR A 108 11.39 -20.08 6.25
N ALA A 109 11.23 -20.40 7.54
CA ALA A 109 10.81 -19.45 8.56
C ALA A 109 11.86 -18.34 8.75
N LEU A 110 13.14 -18.69 8.70
CA LEU A 110 14.22 -17.71 8.77
C LEU A 110 14.17 -16.72 7.59
N PHE A 111 14.01 -17.21 6.36
CA PHE A 111 13.87 -16.36 5.17
C PHE A 111 12.64 -15.45 5.24
N LEU A 112 11.50 -15.97 5.70
CA LEU A 112 10.29 -15.17 5.90
C LEU A 112 10.50 -14.08 6.96
N GLY A 113 11.13 -14.41 8.09
CA GLY A 113 11.41 -13.47 9.17
C GLY A 113 12.38 -12.37 8.74
N ILE A 114 13.48 -12.71 8.07
CA ILE A 114 14.44 -11.72 7.54
C ILE A 114 13.76 -10.81 6.52
N SER A 115 12.97 -11.38 5.60
CA SER A 115 12.22 -10.60 4.60
C SER A 115 11.23 -9.65 5.26
N ALA A 116 10.52 -10.09 6.31
CA ALA A 116 9.61 -9.26 7.08
C ALA A 116 10.34 -8.05 7.70
N VAL A 117 11.49 -8.27 8.32
CA VAL A 117 12.30 -7.20 8.93
C VAL A 117 12.81 -6.22 7.87
N ILE A 118 13.33 -6.72 6.73
CA ILE A 118 13.79 -5.86 5.64
C ILE A 118 12.65 -4.99 5.10
N ILE A 119 11.48 -5.58 4.83
CA ILE A 119 10.33 -4.83 4.31
C ILE A 119 9.82 -3.82 5.33
N PHE A 120 9.83 -4.15 6.62
CA PHE A 120 9.48 -3.21 7.68
C PHE A 120 10.45 -2.02 7.75
N MET A 121 11.76 -2.28 7.72
CA MET A 121 12.79 -1.24 7.70
C MET A 121 12.68 -0.35 6.45
N LEU A 122 12.45 -0.94 5.28
CA LEU A 122 12.18 -0.20 4.04
C LEU A 122 10.91 0.65 4.16
N GLY A 123 9.89 0.16 4.85
CA GLY A 123 8.68 0.92 5.17
C GLY A 123 8.97 2.16 6.00
N LEU A 124 9.78 2.03 7.06
CA LEU A 124 10.21 3.16 7.89
C LEU A 124 11.03 4.18 7.10
N LEU A 125 11.98 3.72 6.27
CA LEU A 125 12.77 4.61 5.41
C LEU A 125 11.88 5.36 4.40
N THR A 126 10.93 4.65 3.79
CA THR A 126 9.98 5.25 2.85
C THR A 126 9.09 6.28 3.54
N ASP A 127 8.73 6.06 4.81
CA ASP A 127 7.99 7.04 5.62
C ASP A 127 8.78 8.31 5.89
N GLN A 128 10.07 8.19 6.21
CA GLN A 128 10.94 9.37 6.35
C GLN A 128 11.06 10.15 5.04
N VAL A 129 11.28 9.46 3.92
CA VAL A 129 11.36 10.10 2.59
C VAL A 129 10.05 10.80 2.22
N SER A 130 8.91 10.14 2.46
CA SER A 130 7.59 10.72 2.21
C SER A 130 7.31 11.89 3.15
N ALA A 131 7.77 11.87 4.41
CA ALA A 131 7.66 12.99 5.33
C ALA A 131 8.42 14.22 4.84
N ILE A 132 9.67 14.06 4.39
CA ILE A 132 10.48 15.15 3.82
C ILE A 132 9.78 15.78 2.62
N ARG A 133 9.24 14.96 1.69
CA ARG A 133 8.47 15.47 0.54
C ARG A 133 7.24 16.27 0.97
N ARG A 134 6.50 15.79 1.98
CA ARG A 134 5.33 16.51 2.50
C ARG A 134 5.70 17.85 3.15
N GLU A 135 6.84 17.91 3.86
CA GLU A 135 7.32 19.16 4.46
C GLU A 135 7.74 20.19 3.42
N GLN A 136 8.43 19.78 2.36
CA GLN A 136 8.79 20.67 1.25
C GLN A 136 7.55 21.32 0.61
N HIS A 137 6.48 20.55 0.43
CA HIS A 137 5.25 21.06 -0.18
C HIS A 137 4.38 21.91 0.76
N LYS A 138 4.48 21.75 2.08
CA LYS A 138 3.81 22.64 3.04
C LYS A 138 4.43 24.04 3.07
N ARG A 139 5.69 24.19 2.65
CA ARG A 139 6.40 25.47 2.62
C ARG A 139 6.08 26.33 1.37
N LEU A 140 5.28 25.81 0.44
CA LEU A 140 4.81 26.48 -0.80
C LEU A 140 3.32 26.84 -0.73
#